data_AF-A0A9D7UK49-F1
#
_entry.id   AF-A0A9D7UK49-F1
#
_cell.length_a   1.000
_cell.length_b   1.000
_cell.length_c   1.000
_cell.angle_alpha   90.00
_cell.angle_beta   90.00
_cell.angle_gamma   90.00
#
_symmetry.space_group_name_H-M   'P 1'
#
loop_
_entity.id
_entity.type
_entity.pdbx_description
1 polymer ?
#
loop_
_entity_poly.entity_id
_entity_poly.type
_entity_poly.pdbx_seq_one_letter_code
_entity_poly.pdbx_strand_id
1 'polypeptide(L)'
;MQKSLTILAGLMLASSATAQNAPPPAPPSGGMPTAEQIFAFMDANKDGFIARDEAKGPMAQHFDHVDGDKDGKISTDELKTAMAAMRPPEPPEGDAQ
;
A
#
# COMPACT_ATOMS: atom_id res chain seq x y z
N MET A 1 12.00 9.96 -55.12
CA MET A 1 10.71 10.68 -55.21
C MET A 1 9.70 9.96 -54.32
N GLN A 2 9.27 10.60 -53.23
CA GLN A 2 8.01 10.45 -52.46
C GLN A 2 8.25 11.30 -51.19
N LYS A 3 7.95 12.60 -51.14
CA LYS A 3 6.68 13.35 -51.19
C LYS A 3 5.70 13.00 -50.06
N SER A 4 5.73 13.85 -49.02
CA SER A 4 4.61 14.24 -48.13
C SER A 4 4.12 13.15 -47.14
N LEU A 5 3.59 13.45 -45.95
CA LEU A 5 2.58 14.46 -45.63
C LEU A 5 2.47 14.60 -44.10
N THR A 6 2.44 15.85 -43.63
CA THR A 6 2.07 16.29 -42.27
C THR A 6 0.67 15.80 -41.91
N ILE A 7 0.49 15.17 -40.74
CA ILE A 7 -0.84 15.05 -40.12
C ILE A 7 -0.81 15.81 -38.79
N LEU A 8 -1.64 16.84 -38.77
CA LEU A 8 -2.08 17.59 -37.61
C LEU A 8 -3.18 16.78 -36.89
N ALA A 9 -3.36 17.07 -35.60
CA ALA A 9 -4.49 16.74 -34.74
C ALA A 9 -4.29 15.58 -33.75
N GLY A 10 -4.36 15.95 -32.47
CA GLY A 10 -4.37 15.04 -31.34
C GLY A 10 -4.49 15.84 -30.04
N LEU A 11 -5.62 16.52 -29.88
CA LEU A 11 -6.07 17.11 -28.62
C LEU A 11 -5.99 16.04 -27.53
N MET A 12 -5.02 16.15 -26.62
CA MET A 12 -5.06 15.43 -25.35
C MET A 12 -5.32 16.45 -24.26
N LEU A 13 -6.55 16.40 -23.77
CA LEU A 13 -7.02 17.08 -22.57
C LEU A 13 -6.05 16.76 -21.44
N ALA A 14 -5.33 17.78 -20.97
CA ALA A 14 -4.64 17.72 -19.70
C ALA A 14 -5.70 17.52 -18.62
N SER A 15 -5.94 16.25 -18.27
CA SER A 15 -6.67 15.92 -17.05
C SER A 15 -5.76 16.36 -15.93
N SER A 16 -6.02 17.54 -15.39
CA SER A 16 -5.47 17.97 -14.11
C SER A 16 -5.74 16.84 -13.14
N ALA A 17 -4.69 16.10 -12.78
CA ALA A 17 -4.71 15.22 -11.65
C ALA A 17 -5.19 16.09 -10.49
N THR A 18 -6.42 15.87 -10.05
CA THR A 18 -6.83 16.37 -8.77
C THR A 18 -5.85 15.73 -7.81
N ALA A 19 -4.99 16.58 -7.23
CA ALA A 19 -4.32 16.25 -5.99
C ALA A 19 -5.46 15.88 -5.04
N GLN A 20 -5.78 14.59 -5.00
CA GLN A 20 -6.71 14.04 -4.07
C GLN A 20 -6.18 14.48 -2.72
N ASN A 21 -7.04 15.23 -2.06
CA ASN A 21 -6.90 15.80 -0.74
C ASN A 21 -6.71 14.64 0.25
N ALA A 22 -5.57 13.96 0.17
CA ALA A 22 -5.12 13.02 1.15
C ALA A 22 -4.86 13.87 2.40
N PRO A 23 -5.51 13.56 3.53
CA PRO A 23 -5.20 14.24 4.77
C PRO A 23 -3.67 14.17 5.00
N PRO A 24 -3.05 15.24 5.52
CA PRO A 24 -1.64 15.17 5.88
C PRO A 24 -1.42 13.93 6.76
N PRO A 25 -0.30 13.19 6.57
CA PRO A 25 -0.03 12.02 7.40
C PRO A 25 -0.13 12.44 8.85
N ALA A 26 -1.02 11.79 9.60
CA ALA A 26 -1.25 12.09 11.01
C ALA A 26 0.11 12.07 11.75
N PRO A 27 0.34 12.96 12.73
CA PRO A 27 1.57 12.92 13.52
C PRO A 27 1.72 11.52 14.14
N PRO A 28 2.95 11.00 14.33
CA PRO A 28 3.15 9.70 14.94
C PRO A 28 2.68 9.77 16.39
N SER A 29 1.41 9.44 16.62
CA SER A 29 0.91 8.97 17.89
C SER A 29 1.89 7.91 18.38
N GLY A 30 2.27 7.91 19.65
CA GLY A 30 3.08 6.86 20.27
C GLY A 30 2.34 5.52 20.36
N GLY A 31 1.74 5.08 19.25
CA GLY A 31 0.98 3.88 19.02
C GLY A 31 1.78 2.87 18.20
N MET A 32 1.19 1.69 18.02
CA MET A 32 1.80 0.60 17.26
C MET A 32 2.15 1.08 15.83
N PRO A 33 3.28 0.63 15.27
CA PRO A 33 3.67 1.00 13.91
C PRO A 33 2.57 0.62 12.92
N THR A 34 2.35 1.47 11.91
CA THR A 34 1.35 1.20 10.86
C THR A 34 1.79 0.04 9.98
N ALA A 35 0.86 -0.52 9.20
CA ALA A 35 1.18 -1.57 8.23
C ALA A 35 2.27 -1.13 7.26
N GLU A 36 2.22 0.12 6.78
CA GLU A 36 3.21 0.69 5.87
C GLU A 36 4.59 0.82 6.53
N GLN A 37 4.64 1.17 7.82
CA GLN A 37 5.89 1.26 8.56
C GLN A 37 6.52 -0.11 8.80
N ILE A 38 5.71 -1.11 9.16
CA ILE A 38 6.18 -2.49 9.29
C ILE A 38 6.63 -3.02 7.94
N PHE A 39 5.86 -2.76 6.89
CA PHE A 39 6.16 -3.16 5.53
C PHE A 39 7.51 -2.61 5.06
N ALA A 40 7.69 -1.29 5.12
CA ALA A 40 8.92 -0.63 4.72
C ALA A 40 10.13 -1.04 5.58
N PHE A 41 9.91 -1.56 6.78
CA PHE A 41 10.97 -2.10 7.64
C PHE A 41 11.34 -3.54 7.27
N MET A 42 10.39 -4.34 6.76
CA MET A 42 10.60 -5.75 6.42
C MET A 42 11.04 -5.96 4.97
N ASP A 43 10.50 -5.18 4.03
CA ASP A 43 10.87 -5.18 2.60
C ASP A 43 12.28 -4.60 2.42
N ALA A 44 13.28 -5.45 2.64
CA ALA A 44 14.68 -5.07 2.68
C ALA A 44 15.23 -4.87 1.26
N ASN A 45 14.77 -5.69 0.32
CA ASN A 45 15.15 -5.62 -1.08
C ASN A 45 14.38 -4.53 -1.87
N LYS A 46 13.30 -3.99 -1.32
CA LYS A 46 12.42 -2.96 -1.89
C LYS A 46 11.71 -3.39 -3.17
N ASP A 47 11.32 -4.66 -3.24
CA ASP A 47 10.60 -5.22 -4.39
C ASP A 47 9.09 -5.02 -4.30
N GLY A 48 8.59 -4.47 -3.19
CA GLY A 48 7.18 -4.26 -2.95
C GLY A 48 6.46 -5.47 -2.36
N PHE A 49 7.19 -6.45 -1.84
CA PHE A 49 6.68 -7.61 -1.11
C PHE A 49 7.55 -7.95 0.11
N ILE A 50 7.04 -8.78 1.02
CA ILE A 50 7.85 -9.38 2.09
C ILE A 50 8.00 -10.86 1.79
N ALA A 51 9.21 -11.27 1.42
CA ALA A 51 9.51 -12.69 1.22
C ALA A 51 9.66 -13.44 2.55
N ARG A 52 9.62 -14.79 2.52
CA ARG A 52 9.77 -15.63 3.72
C ARG A 52 11.10 -15.43 4.44
N ASP A 53 12.17 -15.16 3.70
CA ASP A 53 13.49 -14.87 4.23
C ASP A 53 13.61 -13.46 4.84
N GLU A 54 12.74 -12.54 4.43
CA GLU A 54 12.62 -11.18 4.97
C GLU A 54 11.69 -11.12 6.20
N ALA A 55 10.71 -12.01 6.26
CA ALA A 55 9.79 -12.13 7.39
C ALA A 55 10.51 -12.51 8.69
N LYS A 56 10.25 -11.75 9.77
CA LYS A 56 10.89 -11.95 11.08
C LYS A 56 9.88 -11.88 12.23
N GLY A 57 10.22 -12.50 13.35
CA GLY A 57 9.40 -12.49 14.56
C GLY A 57 8.02 -13.12 14.34
N PRO A 58 6.94 -12.52 14.86
CA PRO A 58 5.58 -13.02 14.66
C PRO A 58 5.16 -13.14 13.20
N MET A 59 5.70 -12.30 12.31
CA MET A 59 5.38 -12.36 10.88
C MET A 59 5.82 -13.68 10.25
N ALA A 60 7.00 -14.19 10.62
CA ALA A 60 7.48 -15.49 10.14
C ALA A 60 6.61 -16.65 10.64
N GLN A 61 6.08 -16.55 11.85
CA GLN A 61 5.21 -17.58 12.45
C GLN A 61 3.81 -17.59 11.83
N HIS A 62 3.32 -16.42 11.42
CA HIS A 62 2.00 -16.22 10.84
C HIS A 62 2.05 -16.01 9.32
N PHE A 63 3.19 -16.28 8.67
CA PHE A 63 3.38 -15.99 7.26
C PHE A 63 2.27 -16.57 6.40
N ASP A 64 2.01 -17.87 6.56
CA ASP A 64 0.97 -18.61 5.81
C ASP A 64 -0.46 -18.15 6.13
N HIS A 65 -0.64 -17.43 7.23
CA HIS A 65 -1.93 -16.84 7.59
C HIS A 65 -2.12 -15.46 6.95
N VAL A 66 -1.04 -14.73 6.72
CA VAL A 66 -1.05 -13.41 6.08
C VAL A 66 -1.02 -13.53 4.56
N ASP A 67 -0.19 -14.44 4.02
CA ASP A 67 -0.10 -14.83 2.61
C ASP A 67 -1.38 -15.60 2.20
N GLY A 68 -2.41 -14.84 1.86
CA GLY A 68 -3.76 -15.34 1.61
C GLY A 68 -3.91 -15.94 0.22
N ASP A 69 -3.17 -15.41 -0.76
CA ASP A 69 -3.13 -15.95 -2.11
C ASP A 69 -2.12 -17.10 -2.29
N LYS A 70 -1.25 -17.32 -1.30
CA LYS A 70 -0.26 -18.41 -1.22
C LYS A 70 0.78 -18.34 -2.32
N ASP A 71 1.11 -17.13 -2.76
CA ASP A 71 2.12 -16.91 -3.78
C ASP A 71 3.55 -16.88 -3.22
N GLY A 72 3.69 -17.02 -1.89
CA GLY A 72 4.96 -17.19 -1.19
C GLY A 72 5.62 -15.90 -0.73
N LYS A 73 4.91 -14.76 -0.85
CA LYS A 73 5.33 -13.42 -0.40
C LYS A 73 4.10 -12.67 0.11
N ILE A 74 4.31 -11.73 1.03
CA ILE A 74 3.21 -10.93 1.60
C ILE A 74 3.18 -9.58 0.88
N SER A 75 2.04 -9.26 0.29
CA SER A 75 1.77 -7.92 -0.25
C SER A 75 1.40 -6.92 0.84
N THR A 76 1.51 -5.63 0.54
CA THR A 76 1.11 -4.58 1.48
C THR A 76 -0.38 -4.68 1.86
N ASP A 77 -1.25 -5.10 0.94
CA ASP A 77 -2.70 -5.19 1.18
C ASP A 77 -3.07 -6.38 2.07
N GLU A 78 -2.36 -7.50 1.93
CA GLU A 78 -2.49 -8.64 2.84
C GLU A 78 -2.04 -8.29 4.25
N LEU A 79 -0.90 -7.60 4.38
CA LEU A 79 -0.43 -7.12 5.68
C LEU A 79 -1.44 -6.17 6.35
N LYS A 80 -2.00 -5.23 5.58
CA LYS A 80 -3.06 -4.33 6.08
C LYS A 80 -4.28 -5.09 6.56
N THR A 81 -4.74 -6.06 5.77
CA THR A 81 -5.88 -6.92 6.13
C THR A 81 -5.62 -7.67 7.44
N ALA A 82 -4.44 -8.27 7.58
CA ALA A 82 -4.06 -9.00 8.78
C ALA A 82 -3.99 -8.09 10.02
N MET A 83 -3.45 -6.88 9.87
CA MET A 83 -3.38 -5.91 10.96
C MET A 83 -4.75 -5.33 11.34
N ALA A 84 -5.61 -5.09 10.34
CA ALA A 84 -6.99 -4.68 10.57
C ALA A 84 -7.79 -5.74 11.34
N ALA A 85 -7.50 -7.03 11.12
CA ALA A 85 -8.11 -8.13 11.87
C ALA A 85 -7.61 -8.22 13.33
N MET A 86 -6.36 -7.83 13.61
CA MET A 86 -5.81 -7.78 14.97
C MET A 86 -6.24 -6.52 15.75
N ARG A 87 -6.57 -5.44 15.04
CA ARG A 87 -7.10 -4.24 15.65
C ARG A 87 -8.58 -4.50 16.01
N PRO A 88 -9.02 -4.32 17.26
CA PRO A 88 -10.46 -4.33 17.54
C PRO A 88 -11.12 -3.26 16.65
N PRO A 89 -12.35 -3.51 16.14
CA PRO A 89 -13.03 -2.54 15.29
C PRO A 89 -12.96 -1.19 15.98
N GLU A 90 -12.44 -0.19 15.26
CA GLU A 90 -12.53 1.19 15.75
C GLU A 90 -13.99 1.41 16.16
N PRO A 91 -14.28 1.83 17.41
CA PRO A 91 -15.61 2.35 17.67
C PRO A 91 -15.85 3.41 16.60
N PRO A 92 -17.02 3.39 15.92
CA PRO A 92 -17.30 4.33 14.85
C PRO A 92 -16.89 5.71 15.34
N GLU A 93 -16.00 6.38 14.62
CA GLU A 93 -15.59 7.75 14.91
C GLU A 93 -16.87 8.50 15.22
N GLY A 94 -17.03 8.87 16.50
CA GLY A 94 -18.25 9.51 16.92
C GLY A 94 -18.43 10.73 16.05
N ASP A 95 -19.57 10.79 15.36
CA ASP A 95 -20.15 12.03 14.87
C ASP A 95 -20.23 12.97 16.08
N ALA A 96 -19.14 13.69 16.35
CA ALA A 96 -19.14 14.86 17.19
C ALA A 96 -19.81 15.95 16.37
N GLN A 97 -21.01 16.29 16.84
CA GLN A 97 -21.96 17.26 16.31
C GLN A 97 -21.36 18.64 15.97
#